data_AF-A0AAJ0MG10-F1
#
_entry.id   AF-A0AAJ0MG10-F1
#
_cell.length_a   1.000
_cell.length_b   1.000
_cell.length_c   1.000
_cell.angle_alpha   90.00
_cell.angle_beta   90.00
_cell.angle_gamma   90.00
#
_symmetry.space_group_name_H-M   'P 1'
#
loop_
_entity.id
_entity.type
_entity.pdbx_description
1 polymer ?
#
loop_
_entity_poly.entity_id
_entity_poly.type
_entity_poly.pdbx_seq_one_letter_code
_entity_poly.pdbx_strand_id
1 'polypeptide(L)'
;MPCVSCNKSPPEVTLKNCAKCRESQYCSRDYQEADWKTHNVLTSSGTRGATKGLDGVVSNPFTRLDNGTYLQNRSETDVFRLVVDSYRLRLTDDGLPPSPSQFGRHLRLAESRAGMLPSWWNAIKAQASANFGSPANTSTVQLTHPVFESDIIEHYGNSEFPMQLRMLAEAICGSSPAGQDGTMMRKMLAGMEGLGGTV
;
A
#
# COMPACT_ATOMS: atom_id res chain seq x y z
N MET A 1 11.05 7.69 -24.59
CA MET A 1 9.70 8.26 -24.35
C MET A 1 9.76 9.74 -24.68
N PRO A 2 8.71 10.34 -25.26
CA PRO A 2 8.64 11.78 -25.48
C PRO A 2 8.25 12.54 -24.20
N CYS A 3 8.42 13.87 -24.20
CA CYS A 3 7.88 14.75 -23.16
C CYS A 3 6.36 14.58 -23.08
N VAL A 4 5.82 14.31 -21.89
CA VAL A 4 4.37 14.08 -21.70
C VAL A 4 3.54 15.30 -22.10
N SER A 5 4.06 16.52 -21.90
CA SER A 5 3.30 17.75 -22.15
C SER A 5 3.39 18.24 -23.60
N CYS A 6 4.55 18.14 -24.25
CA CYS A 6 4.77 18.70 -25.58
C CYS A 6 5.06 17.67 -26.68
N ASN A 7 5.06 16.37 -26.35
CA ASN A 7 5.31 15.24 -27.24
C ASN A 7 6.65 15.24 -28.02
N LYS A 8 7.58 16.15 -27.70
CA LYS A 8 8.92 16.18 -28.28
C LYS A 8 9.81 15.11 -27.68
N SER A 9 10.72 14.56 -28.48
CA SER A 9 11.66 13.51 -28.06
C SER A 9 13.10 13.87 -28.41
N PRO A 10 14.10 13.22 -27.79
CA PRO A 10 15.49 13.41 -28.18
C PRO A 10 15.71 13.04 -29.66
N PRO A 11 16.56 13.77 -30.40
CA PRO A 11 17.51 14.78 -29.92
C PRO A 11 16.96 16.22 -29.82
N GLU A 12 15.70 16.47 -30.21
CA GLU A 12 15.12 17.81 -30.24
C GLU A 12 15.04 18.46 -28.85
N VAL A 13 14.85 17.64 -27.81
CA VAL A 13 14.79 18.08 -26.41
C VAL A 13 15.55 17.12 -25.49
N THR A 14 16.14 17.64 -24.42
CA THR A 14 16.68 16.82 -23.32
C THR A 14 15.57 16.57 -22.31
N LEU A 15 15.31 15.31 -21.98
CA LEU A 15 14.26 14.92 -21.06
C LEU A 15 14.80 14.59 -19.67
N LYS A 16 14.06 14.99 -18.64
CA LYS A 16 14.30 14.64 -17.24
C LYS A 16 13.09 13.89 -16.67
N ASN A 17 13.35 12.88 -15.85
CA ASN A 17 12.31 12.14 -15.17
C ASN A 17 11.71 12.98 -14.03
N CYS A 18 10.40 12.83 -13.80
CA CYS A 18 9.72 13.43 -12.66
C CYS A 18 10.36 12.93 -11.36
N ALA A 19 10.71 13.85 -10.45
CA ALA A 19 11.35 13.48 -9.19
C ALA A 19 10.45 12.64 -8.27
N LYS A 20 9.11 12.74 -8.42
CA LYS A 20 8.13 12.07 -7.56
C LYS A 20 7.80 10.65 -8.04
N CYS A 21 7.41 10.46 -9.30
CA CYS A 21 7.02 9.15 -9.82
C CYS A 21 8.13 8.44 -10.62
N ARG A 22 9.14 9.16 -11.11
CA ARG A 22 10.22 8.69 -12.00
C ARG A 22 9.79 8.05 -13.33
N GLU A 23 8.50 7.88 -13.58
CA GLU A 23 7.96 7.26 -14.79
C GLU A 23 7.74 8.28 -15.92
N SER A 24 7.22 9.47 -15.60
CA SER A 24 6.97 10.53 -16.58
C SER A 24 8.23 11.34 -16.87
N GLN A 25 8.38 11.77 -18.13
CA GLN A 25 9.52 12.55 -18.60
C GLN A 25 9.08 13.92 -19.15
N TYR A 26 9.84 14.97 -18.81
CA TYR A 26 9.57 16.35 -19.22
C TYR A 26 10.84 17.04 -19.73
N CYS A 27 10.71 17.92 -20.71
CA CYS A 27 11.84 18.69 -21.24
C CYS A 27 12.18 19.94 -20.40
N SER A 28 11.23 20.45 -19.62
CA SER A 28 11.45 21.53 -18.66
C SER A 28 10.52 21.42 -17.46
N ARG A 29 10.81 22.20 -16.41
CA ARG A 29 9.96 22.32 -15.22
C ARG A 29 8.61 22.97 -15.56
N ASP A 30 8.57 23.91 -16.49
CA ASP A 30 7.34 24.61 -16.88
C ASP A 30 6.34 23.64 -17.52
N TYR A 31 6.83 22.72 -18.36
CA TYR A 31 6.00 21.67 -18.94
C TYR A 31 5.52 20.65 -17.90
N GLN A 32 6.34 20.40 -16.86
CA GLN A 32 5.93 19.57 -15.73
C GLN A 32 4.85 20.26 -14.88
N GLU A 33 4.95 21.57 -14.63
CA GLU A 33 3.96 22.34 -13.86
C GLU A 33 2.67 22.56 -14.65
N ALA A 34 2.75 22.72 -15.97
CA ALA A 34 1.60 22.78 -16.87
C ALA A 34 0.83 21.45 -16.87
N ASP A 35 1.55 20.33 -16.94
CA ASP A 35 0.96 19.00 -16.79
C ASP A 35 0.65 18.66 -15.32
N TRP A 36 1.14 19.41 -14.32
CA TRP A 36 0.97 19.04 -12.90
C TRP A 36 -0.49 18.90 -12.49
N LYS A 37 -1.41 19.69 -13.05
CA LYS A 37 -2.84 19.55 -12.72
C LYS A 37 -3.42 18.22 -13.19
N THR A 38 -2.98 17.70 -14.33
CA THR A 38 -3.41 16.42 -14.90
C THR A 38 -2.52 15.27 -14.43
N HIS A 39 -1.23 15.45 -14.29
CA HIS A 39 -0.26 14.50 -13.77
C HIS A 39 -0.38 14.29 -12.27
N ASN A 40 -0.57 15.34 -11.47
CA ASN A 40 -0.88 15.19 -10.04
C ASN A 40 -2.25 14.55 -9.86
N VAL A 41 -3.18 14.73 -10.80
CA VAL A 41 -4.50 14.09 -10.83
C VAL A 41 -4.42 12.68 -11.42
N LEU A 42 -3.55 12.32 -12.35
CA LEU A 42 -3.37 10.92 -12.79
C LEU A 42 -2.47 10.15 -11.82
N THR A 43 -1.71 10.87 -11.00
CA THR A 43 -1.15 10.37 -9.74
C THR A 43 -2.12 10.55 -8.56
N SER A 44 -3.31 11.16 -8.74
CA SER A 44 -4.33 11.43 -7.69
C SER A 44 -5.82 11.54 -8.15
N SER A 45 -6.35 10.67 -9.02
CA SER A 45 -7.75 10.60 -9.57
C SER A 45 -7.82 9.64 -10.77
N GLY A 46 -8.85 8.81 -10.96
CA GLY A 46 -10.19 8.90 -10.40
C GLY A 46 -10.54 7.82 -9.37
N THR A 47 -11.27 8.26 -8.36
CA THR A 47 -11.91 7.52 -7.25
C THR A 47 -10.99 6.82 -6.24
N ARG A 48 -11.04 7.30 -4.98
CA ARG A 48 -10.49 6.72 -3.73
C ARG A 48 -8.97 6.72 -3.58
N GLY A 49 -8.36 7.86 -3.21
CA GLY A 49 -6.91 7.84 -3.01
C GLY A 49 -6.25 9.02 -2.31
N ALA A 50 -6.91 9.75 -1.42
CA ALA A 50 -6.19 10.35 -0.31
C ALA A 50 -6.37 9.39 0.87
N THR A 51 -5.53 8.36 0.97
CA THR A 51 -5.53 7.51 2.15
C THR A 51 -4.96 8.33 3.29
N LYS A 52 -5.86 8.97 4.04
CA LYS A 52 -5.54 9.65 5.30
C LYS A 52 -4.60 8.74 6.10
N GLY A 53 -3.53 9.30 6.68
CA GLY A 53 -2.59 8.52 7.46
C GLY A 53 -1.60 7.65 6.68
N LEU A 54 -1.42 7.82 5.36
CA LEU A 54 -0.27 7.27 4.61
C LEU A 54 0.56 8.39 3.98
N ASP A 55 1.87 8.16 3.87
CA ASP A 55 2.83 9.10 3.27
C ASP A 55 2.68 9.14 1.73
N GLY A 56 2.22 8.04 1.13
CA GLY A 56 2.01 7.92 -0.31
C GLY A 56 0.73 7.18 -0.70
N VAL A 57 0.18 7.57 -1.85
CA VAL A 57 -0.95 6.88 -2.50
C VAL A 57 -0.40 5.69 -3.27
N VAL A 58 -1.12 4.56 -3.26
CA VAL A 58 -0.81 3.42 -4.11
C VAL A 58 -1.88 3.25 -5.17
N SER A 59 -1.45 3.29 -6.42
CA SER A 59 -2.29 2.95 -7.57
C SER A 59 -2.53 1.45 -7.64
N ASN A 60 -3.73 1.07 -8.05
CA ASN A 60 -4.17 -0.32 -8.26
C ASN A 60 -3.84 -1.24 -7.06
N PRO A 61 -4.29 -0.89 -5.84
CA PRO A 61 -3.97 -1.65 -4.63
C PRO A 61 -4.31 -3.15 -4.73
N PHE A 62 -5.43 -3.53 -5.35
CA PHE A 62 -5.84 -4.93 -5.49
C PHE A 62 -4.97 -5.70 -6.49
N THR A 63 -4.58 -5.05 -7.59
CA THR A 63 -3.62 -5.60 -8.55
C THR A 63 -2.26 -5.83 -7.90
N ARG A 64 -1.80 -4.90 -7.06
CA ARG A 64 -0.54 -5.08 -6.32
C ARG A 64 -0.65 -6.16 -5.24
N LEU A 65 -1.81 -6.33 -4.61
CA LEU A 65 -2.08 -7.45 -3.71
C LEU A 65 -2.03 -8.79 -4.44
N ASP A 66 -2.65 -8.88 -5.62
CA ASP A 66 -2.63 -10.09 -6.45
C ASP A 66 -1.20 -10.45 -6.90
N ASN A 67 -0.42 -9.44 -7.32
CA ASN A 67 0.96 -9.61 -7.74
C ASN A 67 1.96 -9.77 -6.56
N GLY A 68 1.50 -9.73 -5.31
CA GLY A 68 2.37 -9.80 -4.13
C GLY A 68 3.33 -8.61 -3.97
N THR A 69 3.05 -7.46 -4.61
CA THR A 69 3.89 -6.27 -4.62
C THR A 69 3.29 -5.10 -3.83
N TYR A 70 2.23 -5.33 -3.06
CA TYR A 70 1.45 -4.31 -2.36
C TYR A 70 2.27 -3.40 -1.42
N LEU A 71 3.27 -3.96 -0.74
CA LEU A 71 4.16 -3.21 0.17
C LEU A 71 5.38 -2.62 -0.54
N GLN A 72 5.64 -3.00 -1.79
CA GLN A 72 6.78 -2.50 -2.56
C GLN A 72 6.64 -1.00 -2.84
N ASN A 73 7.76 -0.30 -2.95
CA ASN A 73 7.82 1.14 -3.27
C ASN A 73 7.00 2.05 -2.33
N ARG A 74 6.79 1.64 -1.07
CA ARG A 74 6.19 2.46 -0.01
C ARG A 74 7.25 2.98 0.96
N SER A 75 6.93 4.03 1.72
CA SER A 75 7.79 4.50 2.81
C SER A 75 7.92 3.44 3.92
N GLU A 76 8.97 3.52 4.73
CA GLU A 76 9.11 2.60 5.87
C GLU A 76 7.91 2.72 6.83
N THR A 77 7.48 3.95 7.10
CA THR A 77 6.33 4.25 7.97
C THR A 77 5.06 3.60 7.46
N ASP A 78 4.77 3.72 6.16
CA ASP A 78 3.58 3.12 5.55
C ASP A 78 3.63 1.59 5.65
N VAL A 79 4.79 0.98 5.38
CA VAL A 79 4.94 -0.47 5.49
C VAL A 79 4.75 -0.93 6.93
N PHE A 80 5.35 -0.24 7.91
CA PHE A 80 5.14 -0.57 9.33
C PHE A 80 3.68 -0.45 9.73
N ARG A 81 3.02 0.64 9.32
CA ARG A 81 1.61 0.90 9.63
C ARG A 81 0.71 -0.17 9.03
N LEU A 82 0.88 -0.50 7.75
CA LEU A 82 0.10 -1.51 7.03
C LEU A 82 0.30 -2.92 7.60
N VAL A 83 1.54 -3.30 7.92
CA VAL A 83 1.82 -4.61 8.52
C VAL A 83 1.17 -4.72 9.90
N VAL A 84 1.26 -3.67 10.73
CA VAL A 84 0.62 -3.63 12.05
C VAL A 84 -0.90 -3.69 11.94
N ASP A 85 -1.53 -2.86 11.11
CA ASP A 85 -2.99 -2.85 11.00
C ASP A 85 -3.55 -4.10 10.33
N SER A 86 -2.84 -4.71 9.37
CA SER A 86 -3.24 -6.01 8.81
C SER A 86 -3.31 -7.09 9.90
N TYR A 87 -2.37 -7.08 10.84
CA TYR A 87 -2.38 -7.97 11.99
C TYR A 87 -3.52 -7.63 12.96
N ARG A 88 -3.69 -6.36 13.32
CA ARG A 88 -4.70 -5.94 14.31
C ARG A 88 -6.13 -6.19 13.81
N LEU A 89 -6.40 -5.95 12.51
CA LEU A 89 -7.70 -6.26 11.91
C LEU A 89 -7.93 -7.77 11.88
N ARG A 90 -6.87 -8.56 11.59
CA ARG A 90 -6.94 -10.02 11.61
C ARG A 90 -7.28 -10.59 12.99
N LEU A 91 -6.76 -9.99 14.06
CA LEU A 91 -7.15 -10.37 15.43
C LEU A 91 -8.66 -10.23 15.64
N THR A 92 -9.25 -9.13 15.18
CA THR A 92 -10.70 -8.90 15.26
C THR A 92 -11.47 -9.94 14.44
N ASP A 93 -11.07 -10.16 13.19
CA ASP A 93 -11.74 -11.12 12.30
C ASP A 93 -11.64 -12.57 12.83
N ASP A 94 -10.52 -12.94 13.45
CA ASP A 94 -10.30 -14.28 14.02
C ASP A 94 -10.82 -14.40 15.48
N GLY A 95 -11.30 -13.31 16.10
CA GLY A 95 -11.74 -13.28 17.50
C GLY A 95 -10.63 -13.56 18.51
N LEU A 96 -9.39 -13.21 18.20
CA LEU A 96 -8.20 -13.49 19.02
C LEU A 96 -7.76 -12.25 19.82
N PRO A 97 -7.26 -12.43 21.06
CA PRO A 97 -6.67 -11.34 21.81
C PRO A 97 -5.29 -10.95 21.27
N PRO A 98 -4.88 -9.69 21.41
CA PRO A 98 -3.56 -9.23 20.99
C PRO A 98 -2.45 -9.91 21.81
N SER A 99 -1.40 -10.36 21.12
CA SER A 99 -0.24 -10.98 21.74
C SER A 99 1.06 -10.62 21.01
N PRO A 100 2.12 -10.19 21.71
CA PRO A 100 3.42 -9.92 21.08
C PRO A 100 3.96 -11.13 20.29
N SER A 101 3.73 -12.34 20.79
CA SER A 101 4.16 -13.59 20.15
C SER A 101 3.44 -13.83 18.82
N GLN A 102 2.15 -13.46 18.74
CA GLN A 102 1.37 -13.57 17.51
C GLN A 102 1.82 -12.55 16.47
N PHE A 103 2.11 -11.32 16.86
CA PHE A 103 2.69 -10.33 15.93
C PHE A 103 4.07 -10.76 15.42
N GLY A 104 4.92 -11.28 16.30
CA GLY A 104 6.21 -11.85 15.89
C GLY A 104 6.08 -13.02 14.91
N ARG A 105 5.03 -13.85 15.05
CA ARG A 105 4.70 -14.89 14.06
C ARG A 105 4.25 -14.28 12.73
N HIS A 106 3.41 -13.24 12.76
CA HIS A 106 2.95 -12.51 11.57
C HIS A 106 4.13 -11.97 10.76
N LEU A 107 5.10 -11.33 11.43
CA LEU A 107 6.32 -10.82 10.78
C LEU A 107 7.16 -11.94 10.14
N ARG A 108 7.42 -13.03 10.87
CA ARG A 108 8.19 -14.17 10.32
C ARG A 108 7.53 -14.76 9.07
N LEU A 109 6.20 -14.82 9.05
CA LEU A 109 5.46 -15.29 7.87
C LEU A 109 5.58 -14.30 6.70
N ALA A 110 5.51 -12.99 6.96
CA ALA A 110 5.74 -11.97 5.92
C ALA A 110 7.16 -12.06 5.34
N GLU A 111 8.17 -12.27 6.19
CA GLU A 111 9.58 -12.42 5.80
C GLU A 111 9.85 -13.69 4.99
N SER A 112 9.09 -14.77 5.24
CA SER A 112 9.22 -16.03 4.50
C SER A 112 8.69 -15.95 3.06
N ARG A 113 7.95 -14.89 2.71
CA ARG A 113 7.30 -14.74 1.39
C ARG A 113 8.17 -13.91 0.45
N ALA A 114 8.68 -14.58 -0.58
CA ALA A 114 9.47 -13.93 -1.62
C ALA A 114 8.70 -12.76 -2.26
N GLY A 115 9.32 -11.58 -2.31
CA GLY A 115 8.75 -10.38 -2.92
C GLY A 115 7.68 -9.65 -2.10
N MET A 116 7.28 -10.16 -0.93
CA MET A 116 6.25 -9.54 -0.09
C MET A 116 6.72 -8.24 0.55
N LEU A 117 7.90 -8.30 1.18
CA LEU A 117 8.49 -7.17 1.88
C LEU A 117 9.48 -6.41 0.98
N PRO A 118 9.62 -5.09 1.16
CA PRO A 118 10.59 -4.30 0.39
C PRO A 118 12.02 -4.80 0.56
N SER A 119 12.86 -4.53 -0.44
CA SER A 119 14.27 -4.93 -0.43
C SER A 119 15.10 -4.34 0.72
N TRP A 120 14.65 -3.23 1.30
CA TRP A 120 15.28 -2.61 2.47
C TRP A 120 14.88 -3.30 3.79
N TRP A 121 13.90 -4.21 3.77
CA TRP A 121 13.44 -4.92 4.97
C TRP A 121 14.51 -5.86 5.50
N ASN A 122 14.71 -5.85 6.81
CA ASN A 122 15.65 -6.70 7.53
C ASN A 122 15.23 -6.80 9.01
N ALA A 123 15.99 -7.56 9.81
CA ALA A 123 15.69 -7.77 11.23
C ALA A 123 15.61 -6.46 12.05
N ILE A 124 16.38 -5.43 11.70
CA ILE A 124 16.32 -4.12 12.35
C ILE A 124 14.98 -3.46 12.05
N LYS A 125 14.49 -3.57 10.81
CA LYS A 125 13.18 -3.02 10.39
C LYS A 125 12.01 -3.82 10.96
N ALA A 126 12.14 -5.13 11.13
CA ALA A 126 11.16 -5.93 11.86
C ALA A 126 11.02 -5.48 13.32
N GLN A 127 12.15 -5.26 14.01
CA GLN A 127 12.13 -4.70 15.37
C GLN A 127 11.57 -3.27 15.39
N ALA A 128 11.93 -2.43 14.43
CA ALA A 128 11.41 -1.07 14.31
C ALA A 128 9.88 -1.08 14.09
N SER A 129 9.34 -2.01 13.30
CA SER A 129 7.89 -2.18 13.12
C SER A 129 7.18 -2.58 14.42
N ALA A 130 7.78 -3.48 15.21
CA ALA A 130 7.24 -3.82 16.53
C ALA A 130 7.26 -2.62 17.50
N ASN A 131 8.34 -1.84 17.49
CA ASN A 131 8.45 -0.62 18.29
C ASN A 131 7.49 0.48 17.81
N PHE A 132 7.23 0.56 16.50
CA PHE A 132 6.29 1.49 15.89
C PHE A 132 4.86 1.25 16.37
N GLY A 133 4.46 -0.02 16.50
CA GLY A 133 3.15 -0.43 17.02
C GLY A 133 3.08 -0.56 18.55
N SER A 134 4.15 -0.22 19.29
CA SER A 134 4.17 -0.32 20.75
C SER A 134 3.34 0.78 21.40
N PRO A 135 2.67 0.54 22.54
CA PRO A 135 1.97 1.59 23.31
C PRO A 135 2.87 2.75 23.76
N ALA A 136 4.19 2.54 23.81
CA ALA A 136 5.16 3.58 24.13
C ALA A 136 5.38 4.59 22.98
N ASN A 137 4.88 4.30 21.78
CA ASN A 137 4.97 5.17 20.61
C ASN A 137 3.67 5.99 20.46
N THR A 138 3.77 7.20 19.91
CA THR A 138 2.63 8.08 19.61
C THR A 138 1.93 7.74 18.28
N SER A 139 2.31 6.62 17.65
CA SER A 139 1.65 6.12 16.45
C SER A 139 0.17 5.86 16.68
N THR A 140 -0.64 6.11 15.64
CA THR A 140 -2.07 5.83 15.62
C THR A 140 -2.39 4.33 15.59
N VAL A 141 -1.39 3.47 15.37
CA VAL A 141 -1.54 2.03 15.31
C VAL A 141 -0.86 1.36 16.50
N GLN A 142 -1.61 0.58 17.27
CA GLN A 142 -1.13 -0.04 18.52
C GLN A 142 -1.40 -1.54 18.55
N LEU A 143 -0.35 -2.35 18.74
CA LEU A 143 -0.40 -3.81 18.75
C LEU A 143 -1.25 -4.39 19.89
N THR A 144 -1.50 -3.63 20.95
CA THR A 144 -2.30 -4.04 22.12
C THR A 144 -3.79 -3.87 21.93
N HIS A 145 -4.24 -3.30 20.80
CA HIS A 145 -5.64 -3.01 20.55
C HIS A 145 -6.06 -3.60 19.19
N PRO A 146 -6.97 -4.60 19.18
CA PRO A 146 -7.69 -4.96 17.96
C PRO A 146 -8.41 -3.75 17.37
N VAL A 147 -8.78 -3.84 16.11
CA VAL A 147 -9.42 -2.73 15.38
C VAL A 147 -10.58 -3.27 14.55
N PHE A 148 -11.66 -2.53 14.50
CA PHE A 148 -12.82 -2.86 13.68
C PHE A 148 -12.76 -2.21 12.31
N GLU A 149 -13.60 -2.70 11.41
CA GLU A 149 -13.73 -2.17 10.06
C GLU A 149 -13.96 -0.65 10.03
N SER A 150 -14.84 -0.14 10.90
CA SER A 150 -15.13 1.30 11.01
C SER A 150 -13.90 2.12 11.35
N ASP A 151 -13.04 1.63 12.25
CA ASP A 151 -11.84 2.38 12.69
C ASP A 151 -10.83 2.47 11.54
N ILE A 152 -10.69 1.41 10.75
CA ILE A 152 -9.86 1.41 9.53
C ILE A 152 -10.42 2.41 8.52
N ILE A 153 -11.73 2.39 8.25
CA ILE A 153 -12.35 3.31 7.30
C ILE A 153 -12.17 4.76 7.75
N GLU A 154 -12.34 5.05 9.04
CA GLU A 154 -12.12 6.39 9.59
C GLU A 154 -10.65 6.82 9.55
N HIS A 155 -9.74 5.91 9.87
CA HIS A 155 -8.31 6.18 9.89
C HIS A 155 -7.77 6.48 8.49
N TYR A 156 -8.12 5.63 7.51
CA TYR A 156 -7.61 5.70 6.15
C TYR A 156 -8.48 6.51 5.19
N GLY A 157 -9.72 6.83 5.57
CA GLY A 157 -10.66 7.58 4.72
C GLY A 157 -11.08 6.82 3.45
N ASN A 158 -10.97 5.49 3.44
CA ASN A 158 -11.30 4.66 2.28
C ASN A 158 -12.08 3.41 2.73
N SER A 159 -13.31 3.27 2.22
CA SER A 159 -14.19 2.13 2.51
C SER A 159 -13.67 0.78 2.00
N GLU A 160 -12.73 0.77 1.04
CA GLU A 160 -12.10 -0.45 0.52
C GLU A 160 -10.85 -0.87 1.31
N PHE A 161 -10.33 0.01 2.16
CA PHE A 161 -9.10 -0.24 2.89
C PHE A 161 -9.14 -1.45 3.83
N PRO A 162 -10.25 -1.73 4.55
CA PRO A 162 -10.39 -2.96 5.32
C PRO A 162 -10.19 -4.21 4.45
N MET A 163 -10.74 -4.22 3.24
CA MET A 163 -10.56 -5.34 2.30
C MET A 163 -9.09 -5.48 1.89
N GLN A 164 -8.40 -4.37 1.61
CA GLN A 164 -6.97 -4.39 1.28
C GLN A 164 -6.13 -4.98 2.43
N LEU A 165 -6.43 -4.62 3.68
CA LEU A 165 -5.74 -5.15 4.86
C LEU A 165 -6.04 -6.62 5.11
N ARG A 166 -7.29 -7.08 4.90
CA ARG A 166 -7.66 -8.50 5.00
C ARG A 166 -6.92 -9.35 3.97
N MET A 167 -6.86 -8.87 2.73
CA MET A 167 -6.10 -9.53 1.66
C MET A 167 -4.60 -9.52 1.94
N LEU A 168 -4.05 -8.44 2.48
CA LEU A 168 -2.66 -8.41 2.92
C LEU A 168 -2.40 -9.42 4.03
N ALA A 169 -3.28 -9.50 5.04
CA ALA A 169 -3.17 -10.45 6.13
C ALA A 169 -3.26 -11.90 5.64
N GLU A 170 -4.19 -12.21 4.73
CA GLU A 170 -4.26 -13.51 4.04
C GLU A 170 -2.97 -13.79 3.26
N ALA A 171 -2.48 -12.81 2.52
CA ALA A 171 -1.22 -12.89 1.78
C ALA A 171 0.01 -12.90 2.70
N ILE A 172 -0.11 -12.77 4.03
CA ILE A 172 0.97 -12.97 5.02
C ILE A 172 0.77 -14.30 5.76
N CYS A 173 -0.46 -14.66 6.12
CA CYS A 173 -0.77 -15.85 6.90
C CYS A 173 -0.90 -17.12 6.05
N GLY A 174 -1.34 -16.99 4.80
CA GLY A 174 -1.56 -18.09 3.85
C GLY A 174 -2.92 -18.72 3.98
N SER A 175 -3.78 -18.14 4.81
CA SER A 175 -5.16 -18.53 5.04
C SER A 175 -6.00 -17.29 5.27
N SER A 176 -7.25 -17.29 4.79
CA SER A 176 -8.21 -16.24 5.10
C SER A 176 -8.78 -16.42 6.51
N PRO A 177 -9.36 -15.35 7.08
CA PRO A 177 -10.25 -15.50 8.23
C PRO A 177 -11.35 -16.52 7.86
N ALA A 178 -11.64 -17.47 8.75
CA ALA A 178 -12.57 -18.59 8.50
C ALA A 178 -12.20 -19.61 7.39
N GLY A 179 -10.99 -19.55 6.81
CA GLY A 179 -10.49 -20.60 5.90
C GLY A 179 -11.05 -20.58 4.47
N GLN A 180 -11.75 -19.53 4.06
CA GLN A 180 -12.23 -19.36 2.68
C GLN A 180 -11.07 -18.94 1.73
N ASP A 181 -11.07 -19.36 0.48
CA ASP A 181 -10.05 -18.93 -0.50
C ASP A 181 -10.40 -17.54 -1.06
N GLY A 182 -9.63 -16.51 -0.71
CA GLY A 182 -9.85 -15.14 -1.16
C GLY A 182 -9.40 -14.87 -2.60
N THR A 183 -8.79 -15.86 -3.28
CA THR A 183 -8.18 -15.69 -4.61
C THR A 183 -9.16 -15.20 -5.67
N MET A 184 -10.38 -15.73 -5.70
CA MET A 184 -11.38 -15.30 -6.69
C MET A 184 -11.77 -13.83 -6.52
N MET A 185 -12.02 -13.41 -5.26
CA MET A 185 -12.34 -12.02 -4.95
C MET A 185 -11.18 -11.08 -5.26
N ARG A 186 -9.94 -11.51 -4.98
CA ARG A 186 -8.71 -10.76 -5.32
C ARG A 186 -8.58 -10.51 -6.81
N LYS A 187 -8.72 -11.55 -7.62
CA LYS A 187 -8.65 -11.45 -9.09
C LYS A 187 -9.78 -10.59 -9.66
N MET A 188 -10.98 -10.69 -9.10
CA MET A 188 -12.11 -9.86 -9.52
C MET A 188 -11.84 -8.38 -9.26
N LEU A 189 -11.40 -8.01 -8.04
CA LEU A 189 -11.13 -6.62 -7.69
C LEU A 189 -9.94 -6.05 -8.47
N ALA A 190 -8.86 -6.83 -8.67
CA ALA A 190 -7.75 -6.45 -9.54
C ALA A 190 -8.21 -6.23 -11.00
N GLY A 191 -9.09 -7.09 -11.52
CA GLY A 191 -9.69 -6.93 -12.83
C GLY A 191 -10.52 -5.66 -12.97
N MET A 192 -11.27 -5.29 -11.92
CA MET A 192 -12.07 -4.05 -11.91
C MET A 192 -11.20 -2.79 -11.92
N GLU A 193 -10.04 -2.81 -11.26
CA GLU A 193 -9.07 -1.70 -11.34
C GLU A 193 -8.53 -1.52 -12.77
N GLY A 194 -8.29 -2.61 -13.50
CA GLY A 194 -7.83 -2.58 -14.89
C GLY A 194 -8.88 -2.07 -15.90
N LEU A 195 -10.17 -2.20 -15.58
CA LEU A 195 -11.27 -1.73 -16.42
C LEU A 195 -11.63 -0.24 -16.21
N GLY A 196 -11.14 0.37 -15.13
CA GLY A 196 -11.33 1.80 -14.85
C GLY A 196 -10.46 2.74 -15.71
N GLY A 197 -9.68 2.20 -16.64
CA GLY A 197 -8.74 2.94 -17.51
C GLY A 197 -9.29 3.37 -18.88
N THR A 198 -10.59 3.24 -19.14
CA THR A 198 -11.21 3.71 -20.40
C THR A 198 -12.51 4.46 -20.13
N VAL A 199 -12.44 5.80 -20.12
CA VAL A 199 -13.13 6.74 -21.03
C VAL A 199 -12.41 8.09 -20.92
#